data_AF-A0A538JHS5-F1
#
_entry.id   AF-A0A538JHS5-F1
#
_cell.length_a   1.000
_cell.length_b   1.000
_cell.length_c   1.000
_cell.angle_alpha   90.00
_cell.angle_beta   90.00
_cell.angle_gamma   90.00
#
_symmetry.space_group_name_H-M   'P 1'
#
loop_
_entity.id
_entity.type
_entity.pdbx_description
1 polymer ?
#
loop_
_entity_poly.entity_id
_entity_poly.type
_entity_poly.pdbx_seq_one_letter_code
_entity_poly.pdbx_strand_id
1 'polypeptide(L)'
;MPPPVRRKALVLVLALGAALALTAVAYAGNGGFAPPTPHSPNAKRINDSYVWISIFTGAIFVLVEGSLVWFIFKYRRRGRPRSAEGPQIHGATRLELIWTAVPVLILATIAGFVFYKLPGIQDVPSAKAEGGPLVVQVNAHQFYWQFTYPDGQISIDELHAPVNRTVRVDITSQDVDHSWW
;
A
#
# COMPACT_ATOMS: atom_id res chain seq x y z
N MET A 1 46.73 9.30 -11.36
CA MET A 1 45.65 10.26 -11.08
C MET A 1 44.35 9.48 -10.94
N PRO A 2 43.60 9.57 -9.83
CA PRO A 2 42.32 8.86 -9.74
C PRO A 2 41.33 9.45 -10.77
N PRO A 3 40.58 8.62 -11.51
CA PRO A 3 39.68 9.09 -12.56
C PRO A 3 38.62 10.04 -11.99
N PRO A 4 38.15 11.04 -12.76
CA PRO A 4 37.23 12.04 -12.26
C PRO A 4 35.88 11.40 -11.90
N VAL A 5 35.56 11.43 -10.60
CA VAL A 5 34.34 10.90 -9.97
C VAL A 5 33.05 11.32 -10.69
N ARG A 6 33.09 12.47 -11.39
CA ARG A 6 31.97 13.01 -12.18
C ARG A 6 31.46 12.06 -13.28
N ARG A 7 32.35 11.34 -13.98
CA ARG A 7 31.91 10.41 -15.06
C ARG A 7 31.16 9.21 -14.50
N LYS A 8 31.62 8.66 -13.37
CA LYS A 8 30.97 7.52 -12.71
C LYS A 8 29.62 7.90 -12.12
N ALA A 9 29.51 9.07 -11.50
CA ALA A 9 28.24 9.55 -10.95
C ALA A 9 27.18 9.83 -12.04
N LEU A 10 27.59 10.43 -13.17
CA LEU A 10 26.68 10.66 -14.31
C LEU A 10 26.17 9.33 -14.90
N VAL A 11 27.06 8.35 -15.06
CA VAL A 11 26.70 7.01 -15.55
C VAL A 11 25.77 6.31 -14.57
N LEU A 12 25.97 6.45 -13.26
CA LEU A 12 25.10 5.87 -12.23
C LEU A 12 23.70 6.51 -12.22
N VAL A 13 23.62 7.83 -12.38
CA VAL A 13 22.35 8.56 -12.47
C VAL A 13 21.61 8.20 -13.76
N LEU A 14 22.31 8.10 -14.89
CA LEU A 14 21.72 7.67 -16.15
C LEU A 14 21.29 6.21 -16.11
N ALA A 15 22.04 5.34 -15.44
CA ALA A 15 21.68 3.93 -15.24
C ALA A 15 20.45 3.78 -14.32
N LEU A 16 20.38 4.54 -13.23
CA LEU A 16 19.20 4.59 -12.35
C LEU A 16 17.97 5.16 -13.07
N GLY A 17 18.14 6.23 -13.85
CA GLY A 17 17.08 6.80 -14.67
C GLY A 17 16.59 5.85 -15.75
N ALA A 18 17.49 5.12 -16.42
CA ALA A 18 17.15 4.09 -17.38
C ALA A 18 16.46 2.89 -16.73
N ALA A 19 16.91 2.47 -15.53
CA ALA A 19 16.25 1.40 -14.76
C ALA A 19 14.82 1.80 -14.36
N LEU A 20 14.61 3.04 -13.90
CA LEU A 20 13.28 3.59 -13.59
C LEU A 20 12.38 3.74 -14.83
N ALA A 21 12.96 4.05 -15.99
CA ALA A 21 12.21 4.11 -17.25
C ALA A 21 11.81 2.71 -17.75
N LEU A 22 12.69 1.71 -17.57
CA LEU A 22 12.41 0.33 -17.95
C LEU A 22 11.40 -0.36 -17.02
N THR A 23 11.30 0.04 -15.75
CA THR A 23 10.25 -0.44 -14.84
C THR A 23 8.85 0.02 -15.24
N ALA A 24 8.71 1.17 -15.91
CA ALA A 24 7.43 1.63 -16.45
C ALA A 24 6.94 0.77 -17.64
N VAL A 25 7.86 0.15 -18.38
CA VAL A 25 7.53 -0.78 -19.49
C VAL A 25 7.15 -2.17 -18.95
N ALA A 26 7.74 -2.61 -17.84
CA ALA A 26 7.35 -3.83 -17.12
C ALA A 26 5.93 -3.76 -16.51
N TYR A 27 5.32 -2.58 -16.47
CA TYR A 27 4.03 -2.29 -15.87
C TYR A 27 2.83 -2.69 -16.73
N ALA A 28 3.02 -2.86 -18.05
CA ALA A 28 1.93 -3.00 -19.01
C ALA A 28 1.29 -4.41 -19.09
N GLY A 29 1.76 -5.39 -18.31
CA GLY A 29 1.29 -6.79 -18.41
C GLY A 29 0.89 -7.50 -17.11
N ASN A 30 1.22 -6.94 -15.93
CA ASN A 30 1.07 -7.62 -14.62
C ASN A 30 0.04 -6.95 -13.69
N GLY A 31 -0.94 -6.22 -14.23
CA GLY A 31 -1.92 -5.49 -13.41
C GLY A 31 -1.44 -4.15 -12.87
N GLY A 32 -0.20 -3.74 -13.17
CA GLY A 32 0.38 -2.46 -12.74
C GLY A 32 0.51 -2.33 -11.21
N PHE A 33 0.68 -1.11 -10.72
CA PHE A 33 0.63 -0.81 -9.27
C PHE A 33 -0.78 -0.79 -8.68
N ALA A 34 -1.78 -0.45 -9.47
CA ALA A 34 -3.12 -0.20 -8.95
C ALA A 34 -3.89 -1.51 -8.78
N PRO A 35 -4.83 -1.58 -7.83
CA PRO A 35 -5.79 -2.67 -7.77
C PRO A 35 -6.50 -2.84 -9.12
N PRO A 36 -6.97 -4.06 -9.44
CA PRO A 36 -7.79 -4.29 -10.61
C PRO A 36 -9.06 -3.42 -10.58
N THR A 37 -9.67 -3.23 -11.75
CA THR A 37 -10.90 -2.43 -11.87
C THR A 37 -11.99 -2.97 -10.94
N PRO A 38 -12.54 -2.14 -10.04
CA PRO A 38 -13.49 -2.63 -9.04
C PRO A 38 -14.86 -2.93 -9.65
N HIS A 39 -15.39 -4.13 -9.38
CA HIS A 39 -16.72 -4.56 -9.83
C HIS A 39 -17.76 -4.64 -8.69
N SER A 40 -17.43 -4.18 -7.49
CA SER A 40 -18.35 -4.11 -6.35
C SER A 40 -18.15 -2.83 -5.54
N PRO A 41 -19.16 -2.37 -4.78
CA PRO A 41 -18.99 -1.22 -3.87
C PRO A 41 -17.86 -1.42 -2.85
N ASN A 42 -17.65 -2.65 -2.38
CA ASN A 42 -16.56 -2.98 -1.47
C ASN A 42 -15.20 -2.86 -2.16
N ALA A 43 -15.05 -3.44 -3.36
CA ALA A 43 -13.84 -3.30 -4.16
C ALA A 43 -13.55 -1.83 -4.50
N LYS A 44 -14.59 -1.03 -4.77
CA LYS A 44 -14.43 0.42 -5.01
C LYS A 44 -13.88 1.13 -3.77
N ARG A 45 -14.39 0.84 -2.58
CA ARG A 45 -13.90 1.44 -1.32
C ARG A 45 -12.43 1.08 -1.05
N ILE A 46 -12.03 -0.16 -1.36
CA ILE A 46 -10.63 -0.60 -1.27
C ILE A 46 -9.77 0.19 -2.26
N ASN A 47 -10.18 0.26 -3.52
CA ASN A 47 -9.47 0.98 -4.56
C ASN A 47 -9.34 2.48 -4.23
N ASP A 48 -10.42 3.13 -3.79
CA ASP A 48 -10.40 4.54 -3.39
C ASP A 48 -9.39 4.76 -2.25
N SER A 49 -9.40 3.89 -1.23
CA SER A 49 -8.46 3.95 -0.09
C SER A 49 -7.01 3.77 -0.55
N TYR A 50 -6.76 2.80 -1.43
CA TYR A 50 -5.45 2.54 -2.01
C TYR A 50 -4.92 3.80 -2.74
N VAL A 51 -5.74 4.41 -3.60
CA VAL A 51 -5.34 5.59 -4.36
C VAL A 51 -5.02 6.76 -3.45
N TRP A 52 -5.88 7.04 -2.46
CA TRP A 52 -5.65 8.12 -1.49
C TRP A 52 -4.35 7.93 -0.71
N ILE A 53 -4.13 6.75 -0.12
CA ILE A 53 -2.93 6.45 0.65
C ILE A 53 -1.68 6.55 -0.25
N SER A 54 -1.76 6.06 -1.49
CA SER A 54 -0.66 6.11 -2.45
C SER A 54 -0.27 7.55 -2.80
N ILE A 55 -1.24 8.44 -2.99
CA ILE A 55 -0.97 9.86 -3.26
C ILE A 55 -0.26 10.51 -2.08
N PHE A 56 -0.76 10.34 -0.85
CA PHE A 56 -0.14 10.93 0.34
C PHE A 56 1.26 10.37 0.60
N THR A 57 1.43 9.05 0.49
CA THR A 57 2.73 8.40 0.68
C THR A 57 3.72 8.84 -0.38
N GLY A 58 3.30 8.91 -1.65
CA GLY A 58 4.11 9.42 -2.75
C GLY A 58 4.52 10.88 -2.55
N ALA A 59 3.62 11.74 -2.07
CA ALA A 59 3.93 13.14 -1.77
C ALA A 59 4.99 13.29 -0.67
N ILE A 60 4.84 12.54 0.43
CA ILE A 60 5.83 12.53 1.53
C ILE A 60 7.17 11.98 1.03
N PHE A 61 7.16 10.90 0.27
CA PHE A 61 8.35 10.31 -0.32
C PHE A 61 9.10 11.33 -1.18
N VAL A 62 8.42 12.00 -2.10
CA VAL A 62 9.02 13.05 -2.95
C VAL A 62 9.56 14.21 -2.12
N LEU A 63 8.87 14.61 -1.05
CA LEU A 63 9.34 15.68 -0.16
C LEU A 63 10.65 15.27 0.54
N VAL A 64 10.69 14.08 1.14
CA VAL A 64 11.84 13.59 1.91
C VAL A 64 13.03 13.32 1.00
N GLU A 65 12.83 12.52 -0.06
CA GLU A 65 13.89 12.21 -1.03
C GLU A 65 14.33 13.44 -1.80
N GLY A 66 13.40 14.31 -2.18
CA GLY A 66 13.71 15.59 -2.82
C GLY A 66 14.56 16.49 -1.91
N SER A 67 14.24 16.56 -0.62
CA SER A 67 15.04 17.32 0.36
C SER A 67 16.42 16.71 0.55
N LEU A 68 16.54 15.39 0.62
CA LEU A 68 17.81 14.67 0.72
C LEU A 68 18.70 14.94 -0.50
N VAL A 69 18.15 14.76 -1.70
CA VAL A 69 18.85 15.04 -2.97
C VAL A 69 19.26 16.51 -3.04
N TRP A 70 18.37 17.43 -2.65
CA TRP A 70 18.70 18.85 -2.58
C TRP A 70 19.86 19.13 -1.62
N PHE A 71 19.86 18.56 -0.42
CA PHE A 71 20.95 18.70 0.54
C PHE A 71 22.27 18.14 0.02
N ILE A 72 22.24 16.97 -0.63
CA ILE A 72 23.42 16.38 -1.27
C ILE A 72 24.02 17.37 -2.28
N PHE A 73 23.21 18.01 -3.13
CA PHE A 73 23.73 18.96 -4.12
C PHE A 73 24.12 20.32 -3.55
N LYS A 74 23.34 20.85 -2.60
CA LYS A 74 23.54 22.18 -2.00
C LYS A 74 24.76 22.20 -1.08
N TYR A 75 24.90 21.17 -0.24
CA TYR A 75 25.97 21.07 0.76
C TYR A 75 27.12 20.16 0.32
N ARG A 76 27.11 19.68 -0.94
CA ARG A 76 28.28 19.06 -1.59
C ARG A 76 29.51 19.94 -1.42
N ARG A 77 30.61 19.31 -0.97
CA ARG A 77 31.93 19.94 -0.90
C ARG A 77 32.35 20.55 -2.25
N ARG A 78 32.64 21.85 -2.25
CA ARG A 78 33.21 22.59 -3.39
C ARG A 78 34.53 23.23 -2.99
N GLY A 79 35.65 22.65 -3.43
CA GLY A 79 36.99 23.26 -3.29
C GLY A 79 37.60 23.31 -1.89
N ARG A 80 36.91 22.88 -0.83
CA ARG A 80 37.46 22.86 0.56
C ARG A 80 38.52 21.76 0.74
N PRO A 81 39.53 21.91 1.63
CA PRO A 81 40.47 20.85 2.02
C PRO A 81 39.79 19.63 2.64
N ARG A 82 40.47 18.46 2.67
CA ARG A 82 39.89 17.22 3.24
C ARG A 82 39.70 17.30 4.75
N SER A 83 40.53 18.10 5.41
CA SER A 83 40.53 18.37 6.84
C SER A 83 39.53 19.46 7.28
N ALA A 84 38.84 20.11 6.34
CA ALA A 84 37.88 21.16 6.68
C ALA A 84 36.54 20.54 7.10
N GLU A 85 36.28 20.51 8.39
CA GLU A 85 35.00 20.05 8.96
C GLU A 85 33.91 21.12 8.90
N GLY A 86 32.66 20.68 9.01
CA GLY A 86 31.51 21.57 9.19
C GLY A 86 31.43 22.08 10.63
N PRO A 87 30.64 23.15 10.89
CA PRO A 87 30.38 23.59 12.26
C PRO A 87 29.77 22.46 13.09
N GLN A 88 30.32 22.20 14.28
CA GLN A 88 29.73 21.27 15.24
C GLN A 88 28.58 21.98 15.95
N ILE A 89 27.37 21.77 15.45
CA ILE A 89 26.14 22.25 16.08
C ILE A 89 25.59 21.09 16.90
N HIS A 90 25.44 21.31 18.21
CA HIS A 90 24.94 20.31 19.15
C HIS A 90 23.75 20.88 19.92
N GLY A 91 22.76 20.02 20.13
CA GLY A 91 21.56 20.36 20.89
C GLY A 91 20.57 21.19 20.10
N ALA A 92 19.34 20.69 20.04
CA ALA A 92 18.20 21.47 19.57
C ALA A 92 16.94 20.99 20.28
N THR A 93 16.88 21.13 21.61
CA THR A 93 15.80 20.56 22.45
C THR A 93 14.39 20.85 21.92
N ARG A 94 14.15 22.05 21.37
CA ARG A 94 12.86 22.39 20.75
C ARG A 94 12.58 21.53 19.50
N LEU A 95 13.57 21.37 18.63
CA LEU A 95 13.47 20.57 17.41
C LEU A 95 13.31 19.09 17.76
N GLU A 96 14.08 18.62 18.75
CA GLU A 96 14.01 17.28 19.33
C GLU A 96 12.61 16.96 19.87
N LEU A 97 12.03 17.88 20.63
CA LEU A 97 10.71 17.74 21.18
C LEU A 97 9.62 17.77 20.09
N ILE A 98 9.78 18.61 19.07
CA ILE A 98 8.83 18.68 17.94
C ILE A 98 8.83 17.36 17.14
N TRP A 99 10.01 16.85 16.75
CA TRP A 99 10.05 15.64 15.91
C TRP A 99 9.70 14.36 16.66
N THR A 100 9.71 14.36 17.99
CA THR A 100 9.27 13.22 18.80
C THR A 100 7.79 13.32 19.14
N ALA A 101 7.30 14.51 19.51
CA ALA A 101 5.89 14.71 19.84
C ALA A 101 4.99 14.51 18.61
N VAL A 102 5.39 14.97 17.42
CA VAL A 102 4.57 14.85 16.21
C VAL A 102 4.24 13.40 15.86
N PRO A 103 5.20 12.45 15.73
CA PRO A 103 4.89 11.04 15.51
C PRO A 103 4.03 10.41 16.60
N VAL A 104 4.27 10.74 17.87
CA VAL A 104 3.48 10.23 19.00
C VAL A 104 2.01 10.67 18.88
N LEU A 105 1.76 11.95 18.57
CA LEU A 105 0.40 12.47 18.39
C LEU A 105 -0.30 11.85 17.17
N ILE A 106 0.42 11.64 16.07
CA ILE A 106 -0.11 10.95 14.88
C ILE A 106 -0.54 9.53 15.25
N LEU A 107 0.33 8.75 15.92
CA LEU A 107 0.01 7.39 16.36
C LEU A 107 -1.19 7.35 17.32
N ALA A 108 -1.23 8.25 18.30
CA ALA A 108 -2.34 8.33 19.24
C ALA A 108 -3.67 8.64 18.53
N THR A 109 -3.65 9.52 17.53
CA THR A 109 -4.83 9.88 16.72
C THR A 109 -5.32 8.70 15.89
N ILE A 110 -4.40 8.00 15.21
CA ILE A 110 -4.73 6.81 14.41
C ILE A 110 -5.30 5.71 15.32
N ALA A 111 -4.65 5.44 16.46
CA ALA A 111 -5.13 4.46 17.42
C ALA A 111 -6.56 4.80 17.91
N GLY A 112 -6.80 6.06 18.28
CA GLY A 112 -8.14 6.53 18.68
C GLY A 112 -9.19 6.33 17.58
N PHE A 113 -8.86 6.65 16.33
CA PHE A 113 -9.74 6.42 15.19
C PHE A 113 -10.05 4.92 14.96
N VAL A 114 -9.04 4.06 15.08
CA VAL A 114 -9.20 2.61 14.94
C VAL A 114 -10.13 2.07 16.02
N PHE A 115 -9.91 2.39 17.29
CA PHE A 115 -10.78 1.94 18.38
C PHE A 115 -12.22 2.45 18.24
N TYR A 116 -12.40 3.67 17.74
CA TYR A 116 -13.73 4.20 17.44
C TYR A 116 -14.45 3.44 16.31
N LYS A 117 -13.71 3.01 15.27
CA LYS A 117 -14.27 2.27 14.13
C LYS A 117 -14.40 0.77 14.36
N LEU A 118 -13.67 0.20 15.31
CA LEU A 118 -13.57 -1.24 15.54
C LEU A 118 -14.93 -1.95 15.64
N PRO A 119 -15.94 -1.45 16.39
CA PRO A 119 -17.24 -2.12 16.46
C PRO A 119 -17.94 -2.28 15.10
N GLY A 120 -17.84 -1.28 14.21
CA GLY A 120 -18.45 -1.33 12.88
C GLY A 120 -17.72 -2.23 11.87
N ILE A 121 -16.54 -2.76 12.22
CA ILE A 121 -15.78 -3.73 11.43
C ILE A 121 -16.12 -5.16 11.88
N GLN A 122 -16.33 -5.37 13.19
CA GLN A 122 -16.75 -6.66 13.74
C GLN A 122 -18.21 -6.96 13.39
N ASP A 123 -19.08 -5.96 13.47
CA ASP A 123 -20.51 -6.06 13.15
C ASP A 123 -20.83 -5.37 11.82
N VAL A 124 -20.33 -5.93 10.71
CA VAL A 124 -20.53 -5.35 9.38
C VAL A 124 -22.04 -5.29 9.08
N PRO A 125 -22.65 -4.10 8.91
CA PRO A 125 -24.07 -4.00 8.62
C PRO A 125 -24.40 -4.75 7.33
N SER A 126 -25.48 -5.54 7.34
CA SER A 126 -25.95 -6.26 6.16
C SER A 126 -26.06 -5.31 4.97
N ALA A 127 -25.35 -5.61 3.87
CA ALA A 127 -25.40 -4.80 2.68
C ALA A 127 -26.86 -4.76 2.16
N LYS A 128 -27.40 -3.54 2.06
CA LYS A 128 -28.78 -3.26 1.67
C LYS A 128 -28.92 -3.43 0.16
N ALA A 129 -29.12 -4.67 -0.29
CA ALA A 129 -29.61 -4.97 -1.63
C ALA A 129 -31.02 -5.56 -1.52
N GLU A 130 -31.87 -5.30 -2.52
CA GLU A 130 -33.21 -5.88 -2.59
C GLU A 130 -33.13 -7.41 -2.63
N GLY A 131 -34.03 -8.09 -1.90
CA GLY A 131 -34.14 -9.56 -1.90
C GLY A 131 -33.27 -10.33 -0.90
N GLY A 132 -32.57 -9.63 0.02
CA GLY A 132 -31.75 -10.25 1.06
C GLY A 132 -30.48 -10.93 0.54
N PRO A 133 -29.51 -11.24 1.44
CA PRO A 133 -28.23 -11.79 1.02
C PRO A 133 -28.38 -13.21 0.46
N LEU A 134 -27.80 -13.47 -0.72
CA LEU A 134 -27.52 -14.84 -1.16
C LEU A 134 -26.36 -15.36 -0.31
N VAL A 135 -26.62 -16.37 0.52
CA VAL A 135 -25.58 -17.01 1.34
C VAL A 135 -24.99 -18.18 0.56
N VAL A 136 -23.70 -18.10 0.25
CA VAL A 136 -22.96 -19.19 -0.41
C VAL A 136 -21.98 -19.78 0.60
N GLN A 137 -22.06 -21.09 0.80
CA GLN A 137 -21.11 -21.82 1.64
C GLN A 137 -19.89 -22.16 0.79
N VAL A 138 -18.71 -21.80 1.26
CA VAL A 138 -17.44 -22.10 0.61
C VAL A 138 -16.70 -23.10 1.45
N ASN A 139 -16.50 -24.29 0.92
CA ASN A 139 -15.62 -25.28 1.50
C ASN A 139 -14.27 -25.20 0.77
N ALA A 140 -13.27 -24.74 1.51
CA ALA A 140 -11.91 -24.63 1.04
C ALA A 140 -11.21 -25.97 1.21
N HIS A 141 -10.73 -26.52 0.10
CA HIS A 141 -9.97 -27.76 0.08
C HIS A 141 -8.58 -27.48 -0.44
N GLN A 142 -7.63 -28.37 -0.11
CA GLN A 142 -6.34 -28.36 -0.78
C GLN A 142 -6.52 -28.41 -2.31
N PHE A 143 -6.13 -27.30 -2.94
CA PHE A 143 -6.06 -27.08 -4.39
C PHE A 143 -7.38 -26.86 -5.14
N TYR A 144 -8.54 -26.82 -4.47
CA TYR A 144 -9.79 -26.46 -5.13
C TYR A 144 -10.80 -25.81 -4.16
N TRP A 145 -11.75 -25.09 -4.73
CA TRP A 145 -12.83 -24.44 -3.99
C TRP A 145 -14.17 -25.06 -4.32
N GLN A 146 -14.96 -25.41 -3.30
CA GLN A 146 -16.33 -25.88 -3.49
C GLN A 146 -17.33 -24.83 -3.00
N PHE A 147 -18.21 -24.39 -3.90
CA PHE A 147 -19.28 -23.44 -3.62
C PHE A 147 -20.62 -24.19 -3.56
N THR A 148 -21.30 -24.10 -2.43
CA THR A 148 -22.63 -24.71 -2.23
C THR A 148 -23.69 -23.63 -2.07
N TYR A 149 -24.69 -23.66 -2.95
CA TYR A 149 -25.78 -22.69 -3.00
C TYR A 149 -26.97 -23.13 -2.13
N PRO A 150 -27.88 -22.20 -1.72
CA PRO A 150 -29.03 -22.53 -0.88
C PRO A 150 -30.02 -23.53 -1.49
N ASP A 151 -30.03 -23.67 -2.81
CA ASP A 151 -30.84 -24.61 -3.56
C ASP A 151 -30.20 -26.01 -3.68
N GLY A 152 -29.02 -26.21 -3.07
CA GLY A 152 -28.27 -27.45 -3.09
C GLY A 152 -27.36 -27.63 -4.30
N GLN A 153 -27.32 -26.66 -5.23
CA GLN A 153 -26.36 -26.71 -6.34
C GLN A 153 -24.93 -26.56 -5.82
N ILE A 154 -24.00 -27.21 -6.52
CA ILE A 154 -22.57 -27.19 -6.20
C ILE A 154 -21.80 -26.73 -7.44
N SER A 155 -20.87 -25.81 -7.25
CA SER A 155 -19.89 -25.39 -8.25
C SER A 155 -18.47 -25.60 -7.71
N ILE A 156 -17.53 -25.92 -8.60
CA ILE A 156 -16.11 -26.12 -8.28
C ILE A 156 -15.31 -25.01 -8.96
N ASP A 157 -14.42 -24.37 -8.21
CA ASP A 157 -13.49 -23.30 -8.60
C ASP A 157 -14.13 -21.99 -9.13
N GLU A 158 -15.39 -22.04 -9.57
CA GLU A 158 -16.12 -20.88 -10.06
C GLU A 158 -17.31 -20.53 -9.16
N LEU A 159 -17.29 -19.32 -8.61
CA LEU A 159 -18.43 -18.72 -7.94
C LEU A 159 -19.26 -17.91 -8.94
N HIS A 160 -20.49 -18.33 -9.19
CA HIS A 160 -21.48 -17.52 -9.89
C HIS A 160 -22.29 -16.68 -8.90
N ALA A 161 -22.26 -15.36 -9.08
CA ALA A 161 -22.98 -14.40 -8.25
C ALA A 161 -23.96 -13.57 -9.10
N PRO A 162 -25.21 -13.37 -8.66
CA PRO A 162 -26.14 -12.49 -9.35
C PRO A 162 -25.73 -11.03 -9.23
N VAL A 163 -25.92 -10.28 -10.32
CA VAL A 163 -25.67 -8.83 -10.35
C VAL A 163 -26.69 -8.09 -9.46
N ASN A 164 -26.26 -7.01 -8.81
CA ASN A 164 -27.10 -6.14 -7.96
C ASN A 164 -27.72 -6.82 -6.73
N ARG A 165 -27.16 -7.94 -6.27
CA ARG A 165 -27.59 -8.61 -5.04
C ARG A 165 -26.41 -8.76 -4.09
N THR A 166 -26.67 -8.61 -2.80
CA THR A 166 -25.68 -8.90 -1.76
C THR A 166 -25.40 -10.40 -1.75
N VAL A 167 -24.11 -10.77 -1.80
CA VAL A 167 -23.65 -12.15 -1.58
C VAL A 167 -22.89 -12.19 -0.26
N ARG A 168 -23.29 -13.08 0.64
CA ARG A 168 -22.55 -13.42 1.85
C ARG A 168 -21.83 -14.74 1.61
N VAL A 169 -20.53 -14.74 1.82
CA VAL A 169 -19.68 -15.91 1.62
C VAL A 169 -19.30 -16.41 3.00
N ASP A 170 -19.79 -17.59 3.36
CA ASP A 170 -19.46 -18.25 4.62
C ASP A 170 -18.36 -19.29 4.29
N ILE A 171 -17.11 -18.98 4.67
CA ILE A 171 -15.94 -19.79 4.30
C ILE A 171 -15.56 -20.71 5.46
N THR A 172 -15.37 -21.99 5.15
CA THR A 172 -14.88 -23.01 6.08
C THR A 172 -13.80 -23.86 5.42
N SER A 173 -12.93 -24.44 6.23
CA SER A 173 -11.88 -25.38 5.80
C SER A 173 -11.82 -26.53 6.80
N GLN A 174 -11.52 -27.74 6.31
CA GLN A 174 -11.27 -28.91 7.14
C GLN A 174 -9.80 -29.34 7.16
N ASP A 175 -8.96 -28.74 6.31
CA ASP A 175 -7.55 -29.12 6.17
C ASP A 175 -6.57 -28.05 6.66
N VAL A 176 -6.29 -27.02 5.87
CA VAL A 176 -5.36 -25.93 6.18
C VAL A 176 -6.07 -24.58 6.14
N ASP A 177 -5.41 -23.54 6.65
CA ASP A 177 -5.93 -22.17 6.53
C ASP A 177 -5.87 -21.72 5.08
N HIS A 178 -7.02 -21.30 4.55
CA HIS A 178 -7.13 -20.74 3.19
C HIS A 178 -7.66 -19.31 3.22
N SER A 179 -7.36 -18.56 2.17
CA SER A 179 -7.88 -17.22 1.94
C SER A 179 -8.41 -17.12 0.52
N TRP A 180 -9.71 -16.91 0.38
CA TRP A 180 -10.38 -16.68 -0.90
C TRP A 180 -10.40 -15.17 -1.19
N TRP A 181 -9.92 -14.75 -2.37
CA TRP A 181 -9.72 -13.34 -2.74
C TRP A 181 -9.98 -13.09 -4.22
#